data_AF-T0Y580-F1
#
_entry.id   AF-T0Y580-F1
#
_cell.length_a   1.000
_cell.length_b   1.000
_cell.length_c   1.000
_cell.angle_alpha   90.00
_cell.angle_beta   90.00
_cell.angle_gamma   90.00
#
_symmetry.space_group_name_H-M   'P 1'
#
loop_
_entity.id
_entity.type
_entity.pdbx_description
1 polymer ?
#
loop_
_entity_poly.entity_id
_entity_poly.type
_entity_poly.pdbx_seq_one_letter_code
_entity_poly.pdbx_strand_id
1 'polypeptide(L)'
;MTVAVPDPGVIRIRGARQHNLKNITLEIPRRRFVVITGVSGSGKSSLAFDTLYAEGQRRYIESLSSYARQFLGQMDKPEVDAIEGLSPAIAIQQRAGSRNPRSTVGTVTEIHDYLRLLFARIGIPHCPRHQVEITPQGVDRISASVLERFKGQRIDLLASVVRGKKGEYRDLFEDLRRQGFRRVLVDGVETRTAPSPPSL
;
A
#
# COMPACT_ATOMS: atom_id res chain seq x y z
N MET A 1 -28.63 2.44 -25.89
CA MET A 1 -29.68 2.86 -24.93
C MET A 1 -29.43 2.17 -23.61
N THR A 2 -28.72 2.83 -22.69
CA THR A 2 -28.60 2.37 -21.30
C THR A 2 -29.90 2.71 -20.59
N VAL A 3 -30.70 1.68 -20.26
CA VAL A 3 -31.85 1.84 -19.38
C VAL A 3 -31.31 2.20 -18.01
N ALA A 4 -31.37 3.49 -17.66
CA ALA A 4 -31.10 3.93 -16.30
C ALA A 4 -32.18 3.30 -15.40
N VAL A 5 -31.78 2.32 -14.61
CA VAL A 5 -32.62 1.79 -13.53
C VAL A 5 -33.00 3.00 -12.66
N PRO A 6 -34.30 3.29 -12.44
CA PRO A 6 -34.71 4.43 -11.64
C PRO A 6 -34.09 4.28 -10.26
N ASP A 7 -33.22 5.23 -9.92
CA ASP A 7 -32.66 5.32 -8.59
C ASP A 7 -33.84 5.54 -7.64
N PRO A 8 -34.12 4.62 -6.70
CA PRO A 8 -35.28 4.74 -5.82
C PRO A 8 -35.24 6.00 -4.94
N GLY A 9 -34.14 6.77 -4.96
CA GLY A 9 -33.96 8.01 -4.22
C GLY A 9 -33.74 7.78 -2.73
N VAL A 10 -33.91 6.54 -2.26
CA VAL A 10 -33.83 6.12 -0.87
C VAL A 10 -33.05 4.81 -0.72
N ILE A 11 -32.41 4.64 0.42
CA ILE A 11 -31.90 3.37 0.92
C ILE A 11 -33.01 2.78 1.79
N ARG A 12 -33.53 1.61 1.43
CA ARG A 12 -34.56 0.93 2.23
C ARG A 12 -33.91 -0.15 3.06
N ILE A 13 -34.19 -0.13 4.36
CA ILE A 13 -33.72 -1.14 5.31
C ILE A 13 -34.95 -1.84 5.85
N ARG A 14 -35.00 -3.17 5.76
CA ARG A 14 -36.10 -3.99 6.29
C ARG A 14 -35.57 -4.98 7.32
N GLY A 15 -36.20 -4.96 8.49
CA GLY A 15 -35.95 -5.92 9.57
C GLY A 15 -34.51 -5.93 10.10
N ALA A 16 -33.92 -4.77 10.35
CA ALA A 16 -32.59 -4.71 10.97
C ALA A 16 -32.66 -5.12 12.44
N ARG A 17 -31.84 -6.11 12.82
CA ARG A 17 -31.80 -6.76 14.15
C ARG A 17 -30.40 -6.81 14.76
N GLN A 18 -29.39 -6.30 14.06
CA GLN A 18 -28.01 -6.29 14.53
C GLN A 18 -27.89 -5.71 15.96
N HIS A 19 -27.24 -6.46 16.86
CA HIS A 19 -27.09 -6.14 18.28
C HIS A 19 -28.43 -5.91 19.01
N ASN A 20 -28.76 -4.65 19.32
CA ASN A 20 -29.95 -4.31 20.10
C ASN A 20 -31.09 -3.71 19.25
N LEU A 21 -30.94 -3.70 17.93
CA LEU A 21 -31.99 -3.25 17.01
C LEU A 21 -33.21 -4.18 17.09
N LYS A 22 -34.41 -3.59 17.18
CA LYS A 22 -35.66 -4.32 17.40
C LYS A 22 -36.43 -4.52 16.10
N ASN A 23 -35.83 -5.23 15.15
CA ASN A 23 -36.44 -5.54 13.85
C ASN A 23 -36.95 -4.29 13.09
N ILE A 24 -36.12 -3.25 13.04
CA ILE A 24 -36.54 -1.94 12.54
C ILE A 24 -36.57 -1.89 11.01
N THR A 25 -37.54 -1.16 10.47
CA THR A 25 -37.67 -0.86 9.03
C THR A 25 -37.71 0.64 8.84
N LEU A 26 -36.86 1.16 7.95
CA LEU A 26 -36.75 2.60 7.70
C LEU A 26 -36.23 2.90 6.30
N GLU A 27 -36.46 4.13 5.86
CA GLU A 27 -35.94 4.65 4.59
C GLU A 27 -35.00 5.84 4.86
N ILE A 28 -33.83 5.84 4.22
CA ILE A 28 -32.83 6.91 4.30
C ILE A 28 -32.75 7.60 2.94
N PRO A 29 -32.95 8.91 2.82
CA PRO A 29 -32.82 9.60 1.54
C PRO A 29 -31.37 9.56 1.03
N ARG A 30 -31.17 9.17 -0.23
CA ARG A 30 -29.86 9.18 -0.88
C ARG A 30 -29.46 10.59 -1.27
N ARG A 31 -28.15 10.82 -1.42
CA ARG A 31 -27.56 12.14 -1.81
C ARG A 31 -27.97 13.28 -0.86
N ARG A 32 -28.21 12.97 0.41
CA ARG A 32 -28.49 13.94 1.48
C ARG A 32 -27.48 13.73 2.60
N PHE A 33 -27.23 14.80 3.35
CA PHE A 33 -26.51 14.71 4.61
C PHE A 33 -27.49 14.25 5.70
N VAL A 34 -27.44 12.96 6.04
CA VAL A 34 -28.34 12.35 7.02
C VAL A 34 -27.61 12.17 8.34
N VAL A 35 -28.24 12.65 9.42
CA VAL A 35 -27.72 12.54 10.79
C VAL A 35 -28.57 11.54 11.57
N ILE A 36 -27.93 10.51 12.12
CA ILE A 36 -28.56 9.56 13.05
C ILE A 36 -28.28 10.04 14.48
N THR A 37 -29.33 10.36 15.22
CA THR A 37 -29.24 10.90 16.59
C THR A 37 -30.01 10.02 17.59
N GLY A 38 -29.76 10.21 18.89
CA GLY A 38 -30.36 9.44 19.98
C GLY A 38 -29.42 9.22 21.16
N VAL A 39 -29.97 8.77 22.29
CA VAL A 39 -29.23 8.51 23.55
C VAL A 39 -28.12 7.46 23.38
N SER A 40 -27.11 7.46 24.26
CA SER A 40 -26.07 6.42 24.26
C SER A 40 -26.71 5.03 24.35
N GLY A 41 -26.20 4.07 23.57
CA GLY A 41 -26.76 2.72 23.52
C GLY A 41 -28.07 2.57 22.71
N SER A 42 -28.62 3.61 22.09
CA SER A 42 -29.88 3.51 21.32
C SER A 42 -29.80 2.72 20.00
N GLY A 43 -28.66 2.10 19.67
CA GLY A 43 -28.46 1.35 18.43
C GLY A 43 -27.98 2.16 17.22
N LYS A 44 -27.55 3.42 17.40
CA LYS A 44 -27.04 4.27 16.30
C LYS A 44 -25.85 3.64 15.58
N SER A 45 -24.85 3.20 16.34
CA SER A 45 -23.66 2.54 15.79
C SER A 45 -24.00 1.20 15.15
N SER A 46 -24.95 0.46 15.76
CA SER A 46 -25.43 -0.81 15.23
C SER A 46 -26.11 -0.65 13.88
N LEU A 47 -26.90 0.41 13.68
CA LEU A 47 -27.49 0.72 12.40
C LEU A 47 -26.46 1.26 11.38
N ALA A 48 -25.63 2.23 11.78
CA ALA A 48 -24.72 2.92 10.88
C ALA A 48 -23.51 2.07 10.46
N PHE A 49 -22.83 1.48 11.43
CA PHE A 49 -21.57 0.76 11.22
C PHE A 49 -21.80 -0.74 11.05
N ASP A 50 -22.49 -1.35 12.02
CA ASP A 50 -22.59 -2.81 12.07
C ASP A 50 -23.62 -3.36 11.08
N THR A 51 -24.52 -2.51 10.55
CA THR A 51 -25.51 -2.88 9.53
C THR A 51 -25.22 -2.25 8.17
N LEU A 52 -25.34 -0.92 8.05
CA LEU A 52 -25.24 -0.22 6.75
C LEU A 52 -23.83 -0.27 6.16
N TYR A 53 -22.81 0.09 6.93
CA TYR A 53 -21.43 0.05 6.45
C TYR A 53 -20.97 -1.38 6.20
N ALA A 54 -21.23 -2.31 7.13
CA ALA A 54 -20.89 -3.72 6.97
C ALA A 54 -21.48 -4.31 5.68
N GLU A 55 -22.77 -4.09 5.42
CA GLU A 55 -23.43 -4.58 4.21
C GLU A 55 -22.90 -3.88 2.94
N GLY A 56 -22.63 -2.58 3.00
CA GLY A 56 -22.10 -1.81 1.87
C GLY A 56 -20.69 -2.25 1.49
N GLN A 57 -19.84 -2.53 2.48
CA GLN A 57 -18.49 -3.06 2.28
C GLN A 57 -18.55 -4.51 1.74
N ARG A 58 -19.39 -5.37 2.34
CA ARG A 58 -19.56 -6.77 1.92
C ARG A 58 -19.97 -6.86 0.45
N ARG A 59 -21.02 -6.13 0.04
CA ARG A 59 -21.50 -6.12 -1.36
C ARG A 59 -20.45 -5.62 -2.35
N TYR A 60 -19.68 -4.61 -1.96
CA TYR A 60 -18.60 -4.10 -2.81
C TYR A 60 -17.50 -5.16 -2.99
N ILE A 61 -17.09 -5.82 -1.92
CA ILE A 61 -16.10 -6.90 -1.96
C ILE A 61 -16.60 -8.10 -2.78
N GLU A 62 -17.87 -8.46 -2.65
CA GLU A 62 -18.48 -9.56 -3.42
C GLU A 62 -18.51 -9.28 -4.92
N SER A 63 -18.53 -8.01 -5.32
CA SER A 63 -18.43 -7.60 -6.72
C SER A 63 -17.00 -7.69 -7.30
N LEU A 64 -15.99 -7.90 -6.45
CA LEU A 64 -14.60 -8.12 -6.87
C LEU A 64 -14.39 -9.54 -7.42
N SER A 65 -13.18 -9.80 -7.93
CA SER A 65 -12.82 -11.07 -8.57
C SER A 65 -13.11 -12.28 -7.68
N SER A 66 -13.39 -13.43 -8.31
CA SER A 66 -13.61 -14.70 -7.60
C SER A 66 -12.46 -15.06 -6.66
N TYR A 67 -11.24 -14.69 -7.03
CA TYR A 67 -10.04 -14.81 -6.19
C TYR A 67 -10.12 -13.88 -4.96
N ALA A 68 -10.47 -12.61 -5.12
CA ALA A 68 -10.56 -11.67 -4.01
C ALA A 68 -11.55 -12.13 -2.92
N ARG A 69 -12.64 -12.82 -3.30
CA ARG A 69 -13.60 -13.42 -2.35
C ARG A 69 -13.02 -14.56 -1.51
N GLN A 70 -11.98 -15.24 -1.97
CA GLN A 70 -11.32 -16.30 -1.20
C GLN A 70 -10.39 -15.73 -0.11
N PHE A 71 -9.81 -14.55 -0.35
CA PHE A 71 -8.84 -13.93 0.57
C PHE A 71 -9.48 -12.94 1.53
N LEU A 72 -10.50 -12.21 1.06
CA LEU A 72 -11.32 -11.39 1.92
C LEU A 72 -12.29 -12.35 2.60
N GLY A 73 -11.92 -12.78 3.82
CA GLY A 73 -12.71 -13.72 4.61
C GLY A 73 -14.19 -13.35 4.59
N GLN A 74 -15.07 -14.36 4.68
CA GLN A 74 -16.51 -14.14 4.72
C GLN A 74 -16.80 -13.11 5.82
N MET A 75 -17.14 -11.89 5.42
CA MET A 75 -17.58 -10.88 6.37
C MET A 75 -18.91 -11.36 6.90
N ASP A 76 -19.07 -11.40 8.22
CA ASP A 76 -20.32 -11.76 8.84
C ASP A 76 -21.43 -10.90 8.25
N LYS A 77 -22.43 -11.57 7.66
CA LYS A 77 -23.58 -10.88 7.08
C LYS A 77 -24.38 -10.29 8.24
N PRO A 78 -24.65 -8.97 8.24
CA PRO A 78 -25.41 -8.36 9.32
C PRO A 78 -26.82 -8.94 9.39
N GLU A 79 -27.39 -8.97 10.59
CA GLU A 79 -28.75 -9.45 10.82
C GLU A 79 -29.78 -8.44 10.30
N VAL A 80 -30.13 -8.56 9.02
CA VAL A 80 -31.12 -7.73 8.32
C VAL A 80 -31.83 -8.55 7.24
N ASP A 81 -33.12 -8.33 7.03
CA ASP A 81 -33.88 -9.07 6.01
C ASP A 81 -33.49 -8.62 4.60
N ALA A 82 -33.51 -7.31 4.36
CA ALA A 82 -33.13 -6.73 3.09
C ALA A 82 -32.62 -5.29 3.24
N ILE A 83 -31.63 -4.94 2.44
CA ILE A 83 -31.23 -3.56 2.20
C ILE A 83 -31.21 -3.30 0.69
N GLU A 84 -31.94 -2.28 0.24
CA GLU A 84 -32.03 -1.88 -1.16
C GLU A 84 -31.48 -0.47 -1.36
N GLY A 85 -30.93 -0.18 -2.53
CA GLY A 85 -30.40 1.16 -2.86
C GLY A 85 -29.09 1.53 -2.15
N LEU A 86 -28.44 0.58 -1.46
CA LEU A 86 -27.17 0.81 -0.77
C LEU A 86 -26.02 0.97 -1.77
N SER A 87 -25.21 2.00 -1.57
CA SER A 87 -23.98 2.25 -2.34
C SER A 87 -22.77 1.62 -1.63
N PRO A 88 -21.62 1.42 -2.32
CA PRO A 88 -20.36 1.11 -1.64
C PRO A 88 -20.13 2.09 -0.50
N ALA A 89 -19.83 1.58 0.69
CA ALA A 89 -19.79 2.36 1.91
C ALA A 89 -18.35 2.52 2.41
N ILE A 90 -18.03 3.70 2.93
CA ILE A 90 -16.76 4.02 3.59
C ILE A 90 -17.10 4.50 5.01
N ALA A 91 -16.49 3.88 6.02
CA ALA A 91 -16.60 4.33 7.39
C ALA A 91 -15.41 5.20 7.76
N ILE A 92 -15.69 6.41 8.25
CA ILE A 92 -14.69 7.29 8.86
C ILE A 92 -14.96 7.27 10.35
N GLN A 93 -14.04 6.66 11.12
CA GLN A 93 -14.16 6.46 12.56
C GLN A 93 -12.95 7.05 13.27
N GLN A 94 -13.14 7.45 14.54
CA GLN A 94 -12.04 7.78 15.45
C GLN A 94 -11.40 6.50 16.02
N ARG A 95 -10.96 5.57 15.16
CA ARG A 95 -10.08 4.47 15.60
C ARG A 95 -8.66 5.01 15.71
N ALA A 96 -7.97 4.67 16.79
CA ALA A 96 -6.57 5.03 16.93
C ALA A 96 -5.80 4.46 15.74
N GLY A 97 -5.11 5.32 14.99
CA GLY A 97 -4.29 4.89 13.86
C GLY A 97 -3.25 3.86 14.28
N SER A 98 -2.76 3.08 13.32
CA SER A 98 -1.65 2.14 13.54
C SER A 98 -0.47 2.88 14.19
N ARG A 99 -0.03 2.40 15.36
CA ARG A 99 1.09 2.97 16.12
C ARG A 99 2.44 2.52 15.55
N ASN A 100 2.64 2.69 14.25
CA ASN A 100 3.95 2.45 13.65
C ASN A 100 4.83 3.69 13.87
N PRO A 101 5.97 3.59 14.58
CA PRO A 101 6.83 4.73 14.85
C PRO A 101 7.43 5.38 13.59
N ARG A 102 7.39 4.69 12.44
CA ARG A 102 7.79 5.25 11.14
C ARG A 102 6.65 5.96 10.39
N SER A 103 5.44 5.93 10.94
CA SER A 103 4.29 6.62 10.36
C SER A 103 4.22 8.05 10.88
N THR A 104 4.02 9.00 9.97
CA THR A 104 3.85 10.42 10.23
C THR A 104 2.60 10.93 9.53
N VAL A 105 2.16 12.15 9.83
CA VAL A 105 1.08 12.80 9.09
C VAL A 105 1.37 12.82 7.58
N GLY A 106 2.62 13.08 7.19
CA GLY A 106 3.04 13.11 5.79
C GLY A 106 2.95 11.76 5.08
N THR A 107 3.17 10.64 5.78
CA THR A 107 3.02 9.30 5.18
C THR A 107 1.56 8.85 5.14
N VAL A 108 0.74 9.23 6.13
CA VAL A 108 -0.69 8.90 6.15
C VAL A 108 -1.47 9.66 5.06
N THR A 109 -1.06 10.90 4.79
CA THR A 109 -1.68 11.75 3.75
C THR A 109 -1.01 11.60 2.39
N GLU A 110 0.00 10.73 2.26
CA GLU A 110 0.84 10.55 1.06
C GLU A 110 1.61 11.81 0.61
N ILE A 111 1.49 12.94 1.31
CA ILE A 111 2.22 14.19 1.02
C ILE A 111 3.74 13.94 0.99
N HIS A 112 4.25 13.08 1.89
CA HIS A 112 5.66 12.74 1.91
C HIS A 112 6.11 12.08 0.60
N ASP A 113 5.28 11.27 -0.04
CA ASP A 113 5.61 10.62 -1.31
C ASP A 113 5.65 11.63 -2.47
N TYR A 114 4.73 12.60 -2.47
CA TYR A 114 4.80 13.72 -3.41
C TYR A 114 6.05 14.57 -3.20
N LEU A 115 6.43 14.85 -1.94
CA LEU A 115 7.66 15.57 -1.64
C LEU A 115 8.90 14.80 -2.12
N ARG A 116 8.95 13.48 -1.93
CA ARG A 116 10.04 12.65 -2.43
C ARG A 116 10.17 12.75 -3.95
N LEU A 117 9.05 12.70 -4.68
CA LEU A 117 9.05 12.89 -6.13
C LEU A 117 9.52 14.29 -6.53
N LEU A 118 9.05 15.33 -5.84
CA LEU A 118 9.46 16.70 -6.08
C LEU A 118 10.98 16.87 -5.93
N PHE A 119 11.54 16.48 -4.78
CA PHE A 119 12.98 16.58 -4.51
C PHE A 119 13.82 15.68 -5.43
N ALA A 120 13.31 14.50 -5.82
CA ALA A 120 14.03 13.65 -6.77
C ALA A 120 14.07 14.24 -8.19
N ARG A 121 13.08 15.05 -8.57
CA ARG A 121 12.98 15.63 -9.92
C ARG A 121 13.70 16.96 -10.08
N ILE A 122 13.60 17.84 -9.07
CA ILE A 122 14.11 19.21 -9.17
C ILE A 122 15.02 19.61 -7.99
N GLY A 123 15.27 18.71 -7.04
CA GLY A 123 16.17 19.00 -5.93
C GLY A 123 17.62 19.08 -6.39
N ILE A 124 18.29 20.17 -6.06
CA ILE A 124 19.72 20.36 -6.33
C ILE A 124 20.52 19.76 -5.16
N PRO A 125 21.25 18.66 -5.37
CA PRO A 125 21.97 17.99 -4.29
C PRO A 125 23.22 18.80 -3.87
N HIS A 126 23.42 18.95 -2.57
CA HIS A 126 24.58 19.66 -2.01
C HIS A 126 25.39 18.76 -1.08
N CYS A 127 26.71 18.96 -1.04
CA CYS A 127 27.59 18.25 -0.12
C CYS A 127 27.34 18.72 1.33
N PRO A 128 27.06 17.83 2.29
CA PRO A 128 26.72 18.24 3.66
C PRO A 128 27.88 18.87 4.44
N ARG A 129 29.13 18.67 4.00
CA ARG A 129 30.33 19.24 4.66
C ARG A 129 30.80 20.55 4.03
N HIS A 130 30.77 20.62 2.71
CA HIS A 130 31.34 21.75 1.95
C HIS A 130 30.29 22.71 1.39
N GLN A 131 29.00 22.33 1.45
CA GLN A 131 27.85 23.10 0.93
C GLN A 131 27.94 23.47 -0.56
N VAL A 132 28.73 22.74 -1.33
CA VAL A 132 28.80 22.87 -2.80
C VAL A 132 27.84 21.92 -3.50
N GLU A 133 27.37 22.31 -4.68
CA GLU A 133 26.55 21.47 -5.54
C GLU A 133 27.29 20.18 -5.94
N ILE A 134 26.58 19.05 -5.89
CA ILE A 134 27.12 17.75 -6.29
C ILE A 134 26.95 17.59 -7.80
N THR A 135 28.08 17.57 -8.52
CA THR A 135 28.10 17.33 -9.96
C THR A 135 28.53 15.89 -10.27
N PRO A 136 28.22 15.37 -11.47
CA PRO A 136 28.75 14.09 -11.95
C PRO A 136 30.29 14.08 -11.91
N GLN A 137 30.86 12.92 -11.58
CA GLN A 137 32.31 12.70 -11.59
C GLN A 137 32.69 11.84 -12.79
N GLY A 138 33.77 12.22 -13.48
CA GLY A 138 34.37 11.42 -14.55
C GLY A 138 35.05 10.16 -14.02
N VAL A 139 35.08 9.11 -14.83
CA VAL A 139 35.68 7.80 -14.48
C VAL A 139 37.15 7.95 -14.07
N ASP A 140 37.93 8.75 -14.79
CA ASP A 140 39.35 8.97 -14.50
C ASP A 140 39.56 9.59 -13.11
N ARG A 141 38.68 10.54 -12.74
CA ARG A 141 38.72 11.18 -11.42
C ARG A 141 38.38 10.21 -10.30
N ILE A 142 37.41 9.32 -10.52
CA ILE A 142 37.05 8.26 -9.56
C ILE A 142 38.24 7.30 -9.40
N SER A 143 38.82 6.82 -10.52
CA SER A 143 39.96 5.90 -10.52
C SER A 143 41.19 6.49 -9.82
N ALA A 144 41.55 7.73 -10.15
CA ALA A 144 42.65 8.44 -9.50
C ALA A 144 42.41 8.57 -7.99
N SER A 145 41.20 8.96 -7.57
CA SER A 145 40.84 9.09 -6.16
C SER A 145 40.93 7.76 -5.39
N VAL A 146 40.53 6.64 -6.01
CA VAL A 146 40.64 5.30 -5.40
C VAL A 146 42.11 4.90 -5.24
N LEU A 147 42.92 5.04 -6.29
CA LEU A 147 44.35 4.69 -6.27
C LEU A 147 45.13 5.52 -5.25
N GLU A 148 44.82 6.81 -5.12
CA GLU A 148 45.45 7.70 -4.16
C GLU A 148 45.03 7.37 -2.72
N ARG A 149 43.73 7.23 -2.48
CA ARG A 149 43.18 7.06 -1.12
C ARG A 149 43.52 5.71 -0.49
N PHE A 150 43.66 4.65 -1.30
CA PHE A 150 43.90 3.28 -0.83
C PHE A 150 45.30 2.77 -1.22
N LYS A 151 46.25 3.67 -1.48
CA LYS A 151 47.62 3.31 -1.84
C LYS A 151 48.25 2.39 -0.78
N GLY A 152 48.71 1.22 -1.21
CA GLY A 152 49.33 0.21 -0.33
C GLY A 152 48.36 -0.60 0.53
N GLN A 153 47.04 -0.39 0.39
CA GLN A 153 46.03 -1.18 1.09
C GLN A 153 45.43 -2.24 0.16
N ARG A 154 45.02 -3.38 0.72
CA ARG A 154 44.19 -4.36 0.00
C ARG A 154 42.73 -3.97 0.14
N ILE A 155 42.04 -3.81 -0.99
CA ILE A 155 40.62 -3.47 -1.04
C ILE A 155 39.88 -4.47 -1.95
N ASP A 156 38.63 -4.78 -1.61
CA ASP A 156 37.72 -5.49 -2.51
C ASP A 156 36.95 -4.48 -3.37
N LEU A 157 36.97 -4.66 -4.69
CA LEU A 157 36.18 -3.85 -5.62
C LEU A 157 34.86 -4.56 -5.92
N LEU A 158 33.75 -3.91 -5.55
CA LEU A 158 32.40 -4.44 -5.72
C LEU A 158 31.65 -3.62 -6.77
N ALA A 159 31.02 -4.30 -7.72
CA ALA A 159 30.10 -3.70 -8.68
C ALA A 159 28.65 -4.00 -8.28
N SER A 160 27.86 -2.95 -8.02
CA SER A 160 26.44 -3.08 -7.67
C SER A 160 25.58 -3.18 -8.93
N VAL A 161 25.60 -4.35 -9.56
CA VAL A 161 24.92 -4.63 -10.84
C VAL A 161 23.39 -4.56 -10.72
N VAL A 162 22.85 -4.99 -9.58
CA VAL A 162 21.42 -4.91 -9.24
C VAL A 162 21.26 -4.08 -7.97
N ARG A 163 20.34 -3.11 -7.97
CA ARG A 163 20.00 -2.27 -6.81
C ARG A 163 18.51 -2.22 -6.59
N GLY A 164 18.03 -2.89 -5.53
CA GLY A 164 16.65 -2.78 -5.04
C GLY A 164 15.55 -3.19 -6.03
N LYS A 165 15.88 -3.95 -7.07
CA LYS A 165 14.92 -4.46 -8.05
C LYS A 165 14.58 -5.90 -7.74
N LYS A 166 13.29 -6.23 -7.63
CA LYS A 166 12.82 -7.61 -7.53
C LYS A 166 12.88 -8.27 -8.90
N GLY A 167 13.32 -9.52 -8.95
CA GLY A 167 13.38 -10.29 -10.18
C GLY A 167 14.21 -11.57 -9.99
N GLU A 168 14.02 -12.51 -10.92
CA GLU A 168 14.91 -13.65 -11.08
C GLU A 168 16.04 -13.26 -12.04
N TYR A 169 17.30 -13.49 -11.63
CA TYR A 169 18.48 -13.00 -12.33
C TYR A 169 19.32 -14.12 -12.96
N ARG A 170 18.72 -15.26 -13.34
CA ARG A 170 19.46 -16.43 -13.86
C ARG A 170 20.41 -16.07 -15.00
N ASP A 171 19.91 -15.39 -16.02
CA ASP A 171 20.69 -15.01 -17.19
C ASP A 171 21.88 -14.10 -16.81
N LEU A 172 21.66 -13.17 -15.88
CA LEU A 172 22.72 -12.28 -15.37
C LEU A 172 23.83 -13.07 -14.65
N PHE A 173 23.47 -14.07 -13.85
CA PHE A 173 24.46 -14.94 -13.20
C PHE A 173 25.25 -15.76 -14.23
N GLU A 174 24.60 -16.27 -15.27
CA GLU A 174 25.28 -16.98 -16.34
C GLU A 174 26.27 -16.09 -17.10
N ASP A 175 25.86 -14.86 -17.42
CA ASP A 175 26.71 -13.90 -18.11
C ASP A 175 27.91 -13.47 -17.27
N LEU A 176 27.71 -13.18 -15.98
CA LEU A 176 28.81 -12.88 -15.06
C LEU A 176 29.79 -14.06 -14.94
N ARG A 177 29.27 -15.29 -14.92
CA ARG A 177 30.12 -16.49 -14.92
C ARG A 177 30.90 -16.62 -16.24
N ARG A 178 30.27 -16.38 -17.39
CA ARG A 178 30.95 -16.39 -18.71
C ARG A 178 32.05 -15.33 -18.79
N GLN A 179 31.87 -14.19 -18.14
CA GLN A 179 32.88 -13.12 -18.02
C GLN A 179 34.00 -13.44 -17.01
N GLY A 180 33.90 -14.56 -16.29
CA GLY A 180 34.96 -15.04 -15.38
C GLY A 180 34.85 -14.58 -13.93
N PHE A 181 33.76 -13.89 -13.55
CA PHE A 181 33.51 -13.55 -12.16
C PHE A 181 33.20 -14.82 -11.35
N ARG A 182 33.91 -15.02 -10.22
CA ARG A 182 33.78 -16.21 -9.36
C ARG A 182 33.03 -15.98 -8.05
N ARG A 183 32.98 -14.73 -7.60
CA ARG A 183 32.39 -14.29 -6.33
C ARG A 183 31.31 -13.26 -6.64
N VAL A 184 30.13 -13.43 -6.03
CA VAL A 184 29.01 -12.49 -6.13
C VAL A 184 28.44 -12.26 -4.74
N LEU A 185 27.95 -11.04 -4.49
CA LEU A 185 27.30 -10.68 -3.24
C LEU A 185 25.80 -10.57 -3.48
N VAL A 186 25.02 -11.43 -2.83
CA VAL A 186 23.57 -11.53 -3.01
C VAL A 186 22.92 -11.31 -1.65
N ASP A 187 22.11 -10.26 -1.52
CA ASP A 187 21.47 -9.88 -0.25
C ASP A 187 22.43 -9.82 0.95
N GLY A 188 23.68 -9.40 0.70
CA GLY A 188 24.73 -9.28 1.69
C GLY A 188 25.51 -10.57 1.96
N VAL A 189 25.17 -11.68 1.31
CA VAL A 189 25.85 -12.97 1.44
C VAL A 189 26.76 -13.22 0.24
N GLU A 190 28.04 -13.50 0.52
CA GLU A 190 28.99 -13.86 -0.53
C GLU A 190 28.76 -15.30 -0.98
N THR A 191 28.48 -15.46 -2.27
CA THR A 191 28.23 -16.76 -2.89
C THR A 191 29.17 -16.95 -4.08
N ARG A 192 29.56 -18.20 -4.35
CA ARG A 192 30.27 -18.54 -5.59
C ARG A 192 29.26 -18.60 -6.74
N THR A 193 29.68 -18.18 -7.93
CA THR A 193 28.92 -18.36 -9.17
C THR A 193 28.90 -19.85 -9.58
N ALA A 194 28.14 -20.67 -8.85
CA ALA A 194 27.91 -22.08 -9.12
C ALA A 194 26.86 -22.27 -10.25
N PRO A 195 26.80 -23.43 -10.93
CA PRO A 195 25.90 -23.66 -12.07
C PRO A 195 24.40 -23.62 -11.74
N SER A 196 24.01 -23.66 -10.47
CA SER A 196 22.64 -23.39 -10.03
C SER A 196 22.62 -22.07 -9.26
N PRO A 197 21.70 -21.13 -9.57
CA PRO A 197 21.53 -19.93 -8.76
C PRO A 197 21.26 -20.36 -7.30
N PRO A 198 21.84 -19.68 -6.29
CA PRO A 198 21.44 -19.93 -4.92
C PRO A 198 19.92 -19.73 -4.82
N SER A 199 19.22 -20.72 -4.29
CA SER A 199 17.84 -20.57 -3.88
C SER A 199 17.79 -19.51 -2.78
N LEU A 200 17.41 -18.29 -3.14
CA LEU A 200 16.99 -17.26 -2.18
C LEU A 200 15.56 -17.55 -1.72
#